data_AF-A0A6P8HDJ6-F1
#
_entry.id   AF-A0A6P8HDJ6-F1
#
_cell.length_a   1.000
_cell.length_b   1.000
_cell.length_c   1.000
_cell.angle_alpha   90.00
_cell.angle_beta   90.00
_cell.angle_gamma   90.00
#
_symmetry.space_group_name_H-M   'P 1'
#
loop_
_entity.id
_entity.type
_entity.pdbx_description
1 polymer ?
#
loop_
_entity_poly.entity_id
_entity_poly.type
_entity_poly.pdbx_seq_one_letter_code
_entity_poly.pdbx_strand_id
1 'polypeptide(L)'
;MEEDTRTALLRTASSWTDWMMVDNLKKFTWYLIQVVGFSDQGSSVSSEVIRVLTLEDVPSAPPSAAIVHDMRDTSTIDIRWSTVPPEHRNGIILGYKLTCRENAEQDEDDSNSLVFSKTYILSASTTKFTLHNLNSSTSYLFELLAYTSKGDGVEIKLTGATCNCEREVYTNWYEYPPYVSKDDTGIPGGIFGPLIKDMILTACGECPNGHGRSVLSFSDNGKGDPANKHSQYDVINDIDDVTDVSFPVRGYVGDTKFMKYYTYVSLLESPGTAFLTVRKDEATSRNDALYSTLSDCWPVIILAFSMALLAGILIWFLECSSNPEQFPPLFYQGAWEGLWFCYISMTTVGYGDRAPVTVLARILTFVWILTGLLIISICMGLIAYSLTVVVASLEKQVILYGTKVSAVENSTEYRIGLLKNAKMHAYPSLTSSYQALGNGEVDGVLVDACVAGSLQDITSVNTYVNRIIDSGSYTYGVVLSGKVVRLQKACSQYIQSNRAIISHWIKKNIKPLQSSPAVVSNTSEPSAHVVNQHKSSISAWDVIIVLLVVLGVCTFFGLVWEAYLRLKIQKEDKIKQDMERRRACLHQVVKEFYDNCNTTWSKLRRKHVKELETFCNLNKGKGSISKS
;
A
#
# COMPACT_ATOMS: atom_id res chain seq x y z
N MET A 1 -9.38 75.29 44.57
CA MET A 1 -9.88 76.68 44.67
C MET A 1 -10.12 77.09 43.22
N GLU A 2 -11.32 76.79 42.73
CA GLU A 2 -11.65 76.91 41.32
C GLU A 2 -12.31 78.28 41.12
N GLU A 3 -11.77 79.03 40.18
CA GLU A 3 -12.11 80.42 39.90
C GLU A 3 -13.52 80.46 39.31
N ASP A 4 -14.50 80.74 40.17
CA ASP A 4 -15.93 80.81 39.89
C ASP A 4 -16.23 81.99 38.96
N THR A 5 -16.08 81.75 37.65
CA THR A 5 -16.47 82.68 36.59
C THR A 5 -17.99 82.82 36.63
N ARG A 6 -18.48 83.76 37.45
CA ARG A 6 -19.88 84.18 37.52
C ARG A 6 -20.32 84.73 36.16
N THR A 7 -20.80 83.84 35.29
CA THR A 7 -21.42 84.24 34.03
C THR A 7 -22.82 84.74 34.37
N ALA A 8 -22.99 86.07 34.45
CA ALA A 8 -24.29 86.66 34.70
C ALA A 8 -25.15 86.59 33.42
N LEU A 9 -26.22 85.82 33.46
CA LEU A 9 -27.17 85.72 32.35
C LEU A 9 -28.24 86.83 32.50
N LEU A 10 -28.06 87.94 31.77
CA LEU A 10 -29.04 89.01 31.75
C LEU A 10 -30.17 88.67 30.76
N ARG A 11 -31.42 88.85 31.18
CA ARG A 11 -32.63 88.73 30.35
C ARG A 11 -33.56 89.89 30.68
N THR A 12 -34.16 90.47 29.65
CA THR A 12 -35.00 91.66 29.76
C THR A 12 -36.42 91.32 29.31
N ALA A 13 -37.40 91.61 30.16
CA ALA A 13 -38.82 91.47 29.86
C ALA A 13 -39.49 92.84 29.72
N SER A 14 -40.64 92.90 29.05
CA SER A 14 -41.42 94.14 28.94
C SER A 14 -42.14 94.48 30.25
N SER A 15 -42.44 95.76 30.46
CA SER A 15 -43.04 96.29 31.70
C SER A 15 -44.45 95.75 32.03
N TRP A 16 -45.10 95.07 31.09
CA TRP A 16 -46.46 94.53 31.24
C TRP A 16 -46.50 93.01 31.47
N THR A 17 -45.34 92.37 31.57
CA THR A 17 -45.19 90.93 31.77
C THR A 17 -44.80 90.64 33.22
N ASP A 18 -45.50 89.72 33.88
CA ASP A 18 -45.26 89.27 35.25
C ASP A 18 -44.47 87.95 35.33
N TRP A 19 -44.15 87.34 34.18
CA TRP A 19 -43.36 86.12 34.10
C TRP A 19 -42.31 86.20 32.97
N MET A 20 -41.22 85.45 33.12
CA MET A 20 -40.21 85.27 32.08
C MET A 20 -39.64 83.84 32.17
N MET A 21 -39.54 83.18 31.02
CA MET A 21 -38.86 81.88 30.92
C MET A 21 -37.36 82.09 30.77
N VAL A 22 -36.57 81.45 31.63
CA VAL A 22 -35.12 81.43 31.53
C VAL A 22 -34.70 80.07 30.97
N ASP A 23 -34.19 80.06 29.75
CA ASP A 23 -33.76 78.86 29.04
C ASP A 23 -32.22 78.73 29.00
N ASN A 24 -31.74 77.60 28.47
CA ASN A 24 -30.30 77.31 28.31
C ASN A 24 -29.48 77.33 29.61
N LEU A 25 -30.12 77.00 30.74
CA LEU A 25 -29.45 76.82 32.03
C LEU A 25 -28.66 75.49 32.05
N LYS A 26 -27.53 75.48 32.75
CA LYS A 26 -26.77 74.25 33.03
C LYS A 26 -27.60 73.32 33.91
N LYS A 27 -27.53 72.03 33.62
CA LYS A 27 -28.23 70.97 34.33
C LYS A 27 -27.57 70.74 35.69
N PHE A 28 -28.34 70.31 36.68
CA PHE A 28 -27.90 70.06 38.07
C PHE A 28 -26.94 71.12 38.63
N THR A 29 -27.26 72.39 38.42
CA THR A 29 -26.42 73.54 38.78
C THR A 29 -27.22 74.52 39.63
N TRP A 30 -26.59 75.06 40.68
CA TRP A 30 -27.20 76.09 41.51
C TRP A 30 -27.20 77.44 40.79
N TYR A 31 -28.38 78.06 40.68
CA TYR A 31 -28.54 79.41 40.16
C TYR A 31 -29.07 80.34 41.26
N LEU A 32 -28.56 81.57 41.24
CA LEU A 32 -29.05 82.68 42.05
C LEU A 32 -29.82 83.62 41.13
N ILE A 33 -31.11 83.76 41.37
CA ILE A 33 -32.01 84.57 40.54
C ILE A 33 -32.38 85.83 41.30
N GLN A 34 -32.26 86.97 40.63
CA GLN A 34 -32.58 88.28 41.16
C GLN A 34 -33.23 89.13 40.07
N VAL A 35 -34.28 89.88 40.43
CA VAL A 35 -35.04 90.73 39.51
C VAL A 35 -34.83 92.18 39.89
N VAL A 36 -34.53 93.01 38.89
CA VAL A 36 -34.31 94.45 39.05
C VAL A 36 -35.19 95.17 38.04
N GLY A 37 -36.08 96.06 38.52
CA GLY A 37 -36.76 97.00 37.63
C GLY A 37 -35.79 98.08 37.17
N PHE A 38 -35.79 98.45 35.89
CA PHE A 38 -34.95 99.53 35.37
C PHE A 38 -35.79 100.50 34.53
N SER A 39 -35.39 101.77 34.55
CA SER A 39 -35.98 102.87 33.77
C SER A 39 -34.87 103.69 33.09
N ASP A 40 -35.24 104.65 32.25
CA ASP A 40 -34.32 105.61 31.62
C ASP A 40 -33.55 106.47 32.63
N GLN A 41 -34.04 106.60 33.87
CA GLN A 41 -33.38 107.30 34.98
C GLN A 41 -32.50 106.39 35.86
N GLY A 42 -32.50 105.07 35.64
CA GLY A 42 -31.66 104.11 36.37
C GLY A 42 -32.39 102.85 36.85
N SER A 43 -31.64 101.97 37.51
CA SER A 43 -32.11 100.70 38.09
C SER A 43 -32.62 100.87 39.51
N SER A 44 -33.72 100.18 39.84
CA SER A 44 -34.31 100.10 41.18
C SER A 44 -33.52 99.18 42.13
N VAL A 45 -33.96 99.10 43.39
CA VAL A 45 -33.42 98.14 44.36
C VAL A 45 -33.78 96.73 43.90
N SER A 46 -32.78 95.85 43.95
CA SER A 46 -32.88 94.48 43.49
C SER A 46 -33.71 93.61 44.44
N SER A 47 -34.42 92.61 43.90
CA SER A 47 -35.23 91.68 44.70
C SER A 47 -34.38 90.85 45.67
N GLU A 48 -35.03 90.13 46.60
CA GLU A 48 -34.37 89.05 47.33
C GLU A 48 -33.81 88.01 46.36
N VAL A 49 -32.64 87.44 46.70
CA VAL A 49 -31.98 86.43 45.88
C VAL A 49 -32.62 85.08 46.15
N ILE A 50 -33.21 84.49 45.12
CA ILE A 50 -33.76 83.13 45.20
C ILE A 50 -32.71 82.15 44.69
N ARG A 51 -32.41 81.14 45.50
CA ARG A 51 -31.50 80.05 45.12
C ARG A 51 -32.30 78.85 44.63
N VAL A 52 -32.10 78.46 43.37
CA VAL A 52 -32.79 77.33 42.74
C VAL A 52 -31.76 76.36 42.17
N LEU A 53 -32.00 75.05 42.31
CA LEU A 53 -31.21 74.00 41.68
C LEU A 53 -31.97 73.49 40.44
N THR A 54 -31.32 73.48 39.29
CA THR A 54 -31.89 72.85 38.10
C THR A 54 -32.00 71.33 38.29
N LEU A 55 -32.96 70.68 37.63
CA LEU A 55 -33.17 69.25 37.75
C LEU A 55 -31.93 68.45 37.29
N GLU A 56 -31.79 67.25 37.84
CA GLU A 56 -30.86 66.25 37.31
C GLU A 56 -31.22 65.87 35.87
N ASP A 57 -30.22 65.36 35.15
CA ASP A 57 -30.32 64.76 33.83
C ASP A 57 -29.33 63.59 33.72
N VAL A 58 -29.30 62.92 32.56
CA VAL A 58 -28.34 61.87 32.26
C VAL A 58 -26.91 62.45 32.09
N PRO A 59 -25.87 61.68 32.45
CA PRO A 59 -24.49 62.09 32.21
C PRO A 59 -24.23 62.32 30.72
N SER A 60 -23.69 63.48 30.37
CA SER A 60 -23.44 63.86 28.97
C SER A 60 -22.10 63.35 28.43
N ALA A 61 -21.26 62.75 29.27
CA ALA A 61 -20.00 62.14 28.90
C ALA A 61 -19.85 60.76 29.59
N PRO A 62 -19.12 59.82 28.97
CA PRO A 62 -18.84 58.53 29.59
C PRO A 62 -17.83 58.66 30.75
N PRO A 63 -17.62 57.59 31.52
CA PRO A 63 -16.50 57.51 32.45
C PRO A 63 -15.15 57.79 31.76
N SER A 64 -14.26 58.51 32.44
CA SER A 64 -12.98 58.95 31.87
C SER A 64 -11.89 57.90 32.07
N ALA A 65 -10.80 57.98 31.29
CA ALA A 65 -9.62 57.10 31.44
C ALA A 65 -9.95 55.59 31.53
N ALA A 66 -10.92 55.13 30.74
CA ALA A 66 -11.31 53.73 30.70
C ALA A 66 -10.27 52.91 29.92
N ILE A 67 -9.69 51.89 30.57
CA ILE A 67 -8.63 51.03 30.03
C ILE A 67 -9.01 49.58 30.28
N VAL A 68 -8.84 48.74 29.26
CA VAL A 68 -8.96 47.29 29.35
C VAL A 68 -7.57 46.70 29.48
N HIS A 69 -7.34 45.91 30.52
CA HIS A 69 -6.14 45.09 30.67
C HIS A 69 -6.43 43.70 30.11
N ASP A 70 -6.24 43.56 28.80
CA ASP A 70 -6.49 42.35 28.04
C ASP A 70 -5.22 41.47 27.93
N MET A 71 -5.34 40.26 27.35
CA MET A 71 -4.22 39.32 27.14
C MET A 71 -3.43 38.96 28.41
N ARG A 72 -4.08 39.01 29.58
CA ARG A 72 -3.48 38.67 30.87
C ARG A 72 -3.71 37.22 31.28
N ASP A 73 -4.91 36.71 30.99
CA ASP A 73 -5.40 35.39 31.40
C ASP A 73 -6.35 34.85 30.33
N THR A 74 -6.62 33.54 30.36
CA THR A 74 -7.47 32.85 29.39
C THR A 74 -8.97 32.99 29.70
N SER A 75 -9.32 33.35 30.93
CA SER A 75 -10.72 33.40 31.38
C SER A 75 -11.13 34.69 32.09
N THR A 76 -10.20 35.63 32.27
CA THR A 76 -10.45 36.89 32.99
C THR A 76 -9.95 38.11 32.23
N ILE A 77 -10.68 39.22 32.37
CA ILE A 77 -10.30 40.54 31.83
C ILE A 77 -10.56 41.60 32.92
N ASP A 78 -9.58 42.47 33.18
CA ASP A 78 -9.66 43.56 34.16
C ASP A 78 -9.93 44.89 33.45
N ILE A 79 -10.98 45.61 33.85
CA ILE A 79 -11.36 46.91 33.29
C ILE A 79 -11.28 47.97 34.39
N ARG A 80 -10.64 49.10 34.08
CA ARG A 80 -10.47 50.22 35.00
C ARG A 80 -10.94 51.51 34.35
N TRP A 81 -11.59 52.37 35.11
CA TRP A 81 -12.04 53.68 34.66
C TRP A 81 -12.02 54.69 35.80
N SER A 82 -12.02 55.97 35.45
CA SER A 82 -12.24 57.08 36.36
C SER A 82 -13.67 57.58 36.29
N THR A 83 -14.14 58.26 37.34
CA THR A 83 -15.51 58.77 37.39
C THR A 83 -15.80 59.77 36.25
N VAL A 84 -17.08 59.99 35.93
CA VAL A 84 -17.49 61.02 34.97
C VAL A 84 -17.02 62.40 35.48
N PRO A 85 -16.38 63.23 34.62
CA PRO A 85 -15.95 64.59 34.99
C PRO A 85 -17.11 65.42 35.58
N PRO A 86 -16.91 66.18 36.67
CA PRO A 86 -17.97 66.90 37.37
C PRO A 86 -18.88 67.74 36.46
N GLU A 87 -18.30 68.42 35.48
CA GLU A 87 -18.97 69.28 34.49
C GLU A 87 -19.93 68.54 33.55
N HIS A 88 -19.82 67.21 33.45
CA HIS A 88 -20.62 66.37 32.56
C HIS A 88 -21.52 65.37 33.30
N ARG A 89 -21.52 65.37 34.64
CA ARG A 89 -22.35 64.46 35.43
C ARG A 89 -23.84 64.74 35.27
N ASN A 90 -24.20 66.03 35.22
CA ASN A 90 -25.58 66.53 35.20
C ASN A 90 -26.50 65.94 36.30
N GLY A 91 -25.94 65.40 37.38
CA GLY A 91 -26.68 64.72 38.44
C GLY A 91 -25.78 63.93 39.39
N ILE A 92 -26.40 63.14 40.29
CA ILE A 92 -25.68 62.24 41.19
C ILE A 92 -25.49 60.89 40.49
N ILE A 93 -24.23 60.48 40.29
CA ILE A 93 -23.91 59.17 39.71
C ILE A 93 -24.34 58.08 40.70
N LEU A 94 -25.30 57.25 40.29
CA LEU A 94 -25.81 56.16 41.11
C LEU A 94 -25.01 54.87 40.91
N GLY A 95 -24.40 54.71 39.72
CA GLY A 95 -23.61 53.53 39.39
C GLY A 95 -23.13 53.53 37.95
N TYR A 96 -22.53 52.41 37.57
CA TYR A 96 -22.09 52.13 36.21
C TYR A 96 -22.77 50.87 35.68
N LYS A 97 -23.01 50.84 34.38
CA LYS A 97 -23.50 49.68 33.66
C LYS A 97 -22.41 49.26 32.66
N LEU A 98 -21.93 48.03 32.81
CA LEU A 98 -20.92 47.44 31.94
C LEU A 98 -21.53 46.26 31.21
N THR A 99 -21.71 46.39 29.90
CA THR A 99 -22.18 45.29 29.04
C THR A 99 -20.98 44.69 28.34
N CYS A 100 -20.76 43.39 28.51
CA CYS A 100 -19.75 42.61 27.80
C CYS A 100 -20.44 41.77 26.74
N ARG A 101 -19.96 41.84 25.50
CA ARG A 101 -20.42 41.00 24.39
C ARG A 101 -19.24 40.33 23.73
N GLU A 102 -19.42 39.08 23.36
CA GLU A 102 -18.45 38.40 22.50
C GLU A 102 -18.45 39.05 21.11
N ASN A 103 -17.28 39.49 20.67
CA ASN A 103 -17.09 40.10 19.36
C ASN A 103 -16.82 38.97 18.36
N ALA A 104 -17.89 38.37 17.84
CA ALA A 104 -17.77 37.40 16.76
C ALA A 104 -17.26 38.12 15.50
N GLU A 105 -16.04 37.79 15.07
CA GLU A 105 -15.63 38.09 13.70
C GLU A 105 -16.66 37.43 12.77
N GLN A 106 -17.19 38.19 11.81
CA GLN A 106 -18.18 37.71 10.84
C GLN A 106 -17.65 36.47 10.11
N ASP A 107 -18.03 35.28 10.57
CA ASP A 107 -18.14 34.11 9.70
C ASP A 107 -19.47 34.27 8.93
N GLU A 108 -19.39 34.39 7.60
CA GLU A 108 -20.52 34.71 6.71
C GLU A 108 -21.65 33.66 6.68
N ASP A 109 -21.56 32.56 7.43
CA ASP A 109 -22.49 31.42 7.34
C ASP A 109 -23.47 31.26 8.52
N ASP A 110 -23.39 32.08 9.57
CA ASP A 110 -24.36 32.02 10.67
C ASP A 110 -24.81 33.42 11.10
N SER A 111 -25.67 34.00 10.27
CA SER A 111 -26.41 35.19 10.65
C SER A 111 -27.36 34.84 11.80
N ASN A 112 -26.97 35.27 13.01
CA ASN A 112 -27.77 35.40 14.23
C ASN A 112 -27.46 34.44 15.41
N SER A 113 -26.19 34.34 15.84
CA SER A 113 -25.88 33.93 17.22
C SER A 113 -24.88 34.88 17.91
N LEU A 114 -25.40 35.87 18.64
CA LEU A 114 -24.60 36.50 19.70
C LEU A 114 -24.50 35.51 20.86
N VAL A 115 -23.41 34.74 20.91
CA VAL A 115 -23.22 33.58 21.81
C VAL A 115 -23.16 34.00 23.30
N PHE A 116 -22.64 35.19 23.61
CA PHE A 116 -22.50 35.68 24.99
C PHE A 116 -22.70 37.19 25.08
N SER A 117 -23.68 37.62 25.88
CA SER A 117 -23.90 39.02 26.26
C SER A 117 -24.31 39.10 27.72
N LYS A 118 -23.56 39.84 28.54
CA LYS A 118 -23.85 39.98 29.97
C LYS A 118 -23.63 41.41 30.45
N THR A 119 -24.63 41.95 31.15
CA THR A 119 -24.59 43.29 31.73
C THR A 119 -24.40 43.22 33.24
N TYR A 120 -23.44 44.00 33.74
CA TYR A 120 -23.10 44.13 35.14
C TYR A 120 -23.49 45.53 35.63
N ILE A 121 -24.22 45.59 36.75
CA ILE A 121 -24.59 46.84 37.41
C ILE A 121 -23.65 47.02 38.60
N LEU A 122 -22.93 48.13 38.61
CA LEU A 122 -21.84 48.42 39.54
C LEU A 122 -22.16 49.65 40.37
N SER A 123 -21.65 49.69 41.59
CA SER A 123 -21.80 50.83 42.51
C SER A 123 -21.09 52.08 41.96
N ALA A 124 -21.56 53.26 42.34
CA ALA A 124 -20.91 54.53 42.02
C ALA A 124 -19.45 54.64 42.50
N SER A 125 -19.08 53.90 43.54
CA SER A 125 -17.71 53.83 44.07
C SER A 125 -16.79 52.85 43.32
N THR A 126 -17.35 52.01 42.44
CA THR A 126 -16.59 51.02 41.69
C THR A 126 -15.91 51.68 40.48
N THR A 127 -14.59 51.65 40.44
CA THR A 127 -13.73 52.16 39.35
C THR A 127 -12.88 51.06 38.69
N LYS A 128 -13.02 49.83 39.18
CA LYS A 128 -12.33 48.64 38.69
C LYS A 128 -13.28 47.45 38.76
N PHE A 129 -13.28 46.63 37.72
CA PHE A 129 -14.07 45.40 37.67
C PHE A 129 -13.35 44.30 36.90
N THR A 130 -13.30 43.10 37.48
CA THR A 130 -12.73 41.91 36.84
C THR A 130 -13.85 41.02 36.35
N LEU A 131 -13.88 40.74 35.05
CA LEU A 131 -14.75 39.74 34.46
C LEU A 131 -14.13 38.35 34.64
N HIS A 132 -14.99 37.37 34.93
CA HIS A 132 -14.63 35.96 35.08
C HIS A 132 -15.47 35.10 34.14
N ASN A 133 -15.02 33.86 33.93
CA ASN A 133 -15.68 32.85 33.10
C ASN A 133 -15.83 33.30 31.63
N LEU A 134 -14.83 34.01 31.12
CA LEU A 134 -14.72 34.30 29.69
C LEU A 134 -14.13 33.09 28.96
N ASN A 135 -14.52 32.94 27.70
CA ASN A 135 -13.91 31.98 26.79
C ASN A 135 -12.53 32.48 26.35
N SER A 136 -11.57 31.56 26.28
CA SER A 136 -10.20 31.77 25.79
C SER A 136 -10.15 32.04 24.29
N SER A 137 -9.05 32.64 23.82
CA SER A 137 -8.85 33.00 22.40
C SER A 137 -10.04 33.74 21.78
N THR A 138 -10.64 34.66 22.55
CA THR A 138 -11.87 35.35 22.16
C THR A 138 -11.74 36.86 22.36
N SER A 139 -12.22 37.62 21.39
CA SER A 139 -12.32 39.08 21.45
C SER A 139 -13.68 39.49 22.02
N TYR A 140 -13.69 40.49 22.90
CA TYR A 140 -14.89 41.00 23.55
C TYR A 140 -15.02 42.51 23.31
N LEU A 141 -16.27 42.94 23.14
CA LEU A 141 -16.69 44.33 23.11
C LEU A 141 -17.33 44.70 24.46
N PHE A 142 -16.81 45.74 25.09
CA PHE A 142 -17.29 46.28 26.36
C PHE A 142 -17.95 47.64 26.14
N GLU A 143 -19.21 47.76 26.52
CA GLU A 143 -19.97 49.02 26.52
C GLU A 143 -20.11 49.48 27.97
N LEU A 144 -19.44 50.57 28.35
CA LEU A 144 -19.43 51.12 29.71
C LEU A 144 -20.15 52.48 29.74
N LEU A 145 -21.13 52.63 30.62
CA LEU A 145 -21.82 53.90 30.85
C LEU A 145 -22.07 54.17 32.34
N ALA A 146 -22.28 55.43 32.69
CA ALA A 146 -22.74 55.85 34.01
C ALA A 146 -24.22 56.23 33.97
N TYR A 147 -24.95 56.06 35.07
CA TYR A 147 -26.38 56.42 35.13
C TYR A 147 -26.72 57.25 36.37
N THR A 148 -27.74 58.10 36.23
CA THR A 148 -28.31 58.95 37.28
C THR A 148 -29.77 58.54 37.54
N SER A 149 -30.47 59.29 38.40
CA SER A 149 -31.91 59.10 38.62
C SER A 149 -32.77 59.32 37.37
N LYS A 150 -32.21 59.93 36.32
CA LYS A 150 -32.92 60.22 35.06
C LYS A 150 -32.69 59.19 33.95
N GLY A 151 -31.69 58.33 34.08
CA GLY A 151 -31.41 57.27 33.10
C GLY A 151 -29.92 57.07 32.81
N ASP A 152 -29.68 56.30 31.75
CA ASP A 152 -28.34 55.95 31.27
C ASP A 152 -27.71 57.13 30.51
N GLY A 153 -26.45 57.43 30.82
CA GLY A 153 -25.65 58.42 30.11
C GLY A 153 -25.00 57.87 28.85
N VAL A 154 -24.07 58.66 28.29
CA VAL A 154 -23.30 58.27 27.10
C VAL A 154 -22.38 57.07 27.41
N GLU A 155 -22.37 56.08 26.51
CA GLU A 155 -21.51 54.91 26.60
C GLU A 155 -20.14 55.10 25.93
N ILE A 156 -19.12 54.43 26.44
CA ILE A 156 -17.83 54.22 25.79
C ILE A 156 -17.68 52.76 25.40
N LYS A 157 -17.21 52.52 24.17
CA LYS A 157 -16.94 51.18 23.64
C LYS A 157 -15.44 50.89 23.74
N LEU A 158 -15.11 49.76 24.35
CA LEU A 158 -13.74 49.27 24.51
C LEU A 158 -13.66 47.85 23.97
N THR A 159 -12.53 47.47 23.40
CA THR A 159 -12.28 46.10 22.95
C THR A 159 -11.16 45.49 23.77
N GLY A 160 -11.25 44.20 24.06
CA GLY A 160 -10.17 43.45 24.67
C GLY A 160 -10.33 41.97 24.42
N ALA A 161 -9.22 41.25 24.40
CA ALA A 161 -9.21 39.81 24.18
C ALA A 161 -8.64 39.03 25.37
N THR A 162 -9.13 37.81 25.56
CA THR A 162 -8.51 36.85 26.47
C THR A 162 -7.25 36.26 25.83
N CYS A 163 -6.27 35.88 26.64
CA CYS A 163 -5.12 35.12 26.16
C CYS A 163 -5.55 33.81 25.47
N ASN A 164 -4.80 33.38 24.47
CA ASN A 164 -5.14 32.21 23.65
C ASN A 164 -4.92 30.88 24.38
N CYS A 165 -3.88 30.79 25.21
CA CYS A 165 -3.47 29.56 25.89
C CYS A 165 -3.02 29.84 27.31
N GLU A 166 -3.08 28.84 28.18
CA GLU A 166 -2.46 28.93 29.50
C GLU A 166 -0.93 28.89 29.39
N ARG A 167 -0.24 29.17 30.50
CA ARG A 167 1.23 29.15 30.54
C ARG A 167 1.78 27.77 30.15
N GLU A 168 1.18 26.73 30.67
CA GLU A 168 1.50 25.35 30.32
C GLU A 168 0.30 24.75 29.62
N VAL A 169 0.54 24.12 28.47
CA VAL A 169 -0.46 23.38 27.72
C VAL A 169 -0.13 21.91 27.89
N TYR A 170 -1.06 21.14 28.44
CA TYR A 170 -0.82 19.75 28.79
C TYR A 170 -1.16 18.81 27.65
N THR A 171 -0.39 17.73 27.52
CA THR A 171 -0.58 16.78 26.43
C THR A 171 -0.72 15.36 26.94
N ASN A 172 -1.36 14.51 26.16
CA ASN A 172 -1.21 13.06 26.30
C ASN A 172 -0.99 12.42 24.93
N TRP A 173 -0.14 11.40 24.91
CA TRP A 173 0.29 10.78 23.67
C TRP A 173 0.74 9.35 23.87
N TYR A 174 0.82 8.57 22.80
CA TYR A 174 1.41 7.22 22.82
C TYR A 174 2.31 7.02 21.62
N GLU A 175 3.22 6.05 21.73
CA GLU A 175 4.17 5.74 20.67
C GLU A 175 3.49 4.97 19.52
N TYR A 176 3.56 5.54 18.30
CA TYR A 176 2.99 4.98 17.10
C TYR A 176 3.77 5.43 15.85
N PRO A 177 4.94 4.83 15.57
CA PRO A 177 5.80 5.27 14.46
C PRO A 177 5.14 4.98 13.09
N PRO A 178 5.30 5.85 12.08
CA PRO A 178 6.13 7.06 12.04
C PRO A 178 5.43 8.34 12.55
N TYR A 179 4.16 8.26 12.95
CA TYR A 179 3.40 9.42 13.40
C TYR A 179 4.01 10.03 14.66
N VAL A 180 4.26 9.20 15.67
CA VAL A 180 4.94 9.56 16.92
C VAL A 180 5.99 8.50 17.23
N SER A 181 7.26 8.90 17.28
CA SER A 181 8.35 8.08 17.80
C SER A 181 8.79 8.62 19.15
N LYS A 182 9.36 7.78 20.01
CA LYS A 182 9.96 8.24 21.26
C LYS A 182 11.42 8.63 21.02
N ASP A 183 11.75 9.91 21.21
CA ASP A 183 13.14 10.36 21.18
C ASP A 183 13.83 10.09 22.53
N ASP A 184 15.18 10.03 22.55
CA ASP A 184 15.99 9.75 23.75
C ASP A 184 15.73 10.73 24.92
N THR A 185 15.19 11.92 24.61
CA THR A 185 14.85 12.98 25.56
C THR A 185 13.48 12.80 26.22
N GLY A 186 12.71 11.78 25.82
CA GLY A 186 11.33 11.56 26.30
C GLY A 186 10.30 12.50 25.65
N ILE A 187 10.69 13.27 24.64
CA ILE A 187 9.82 14.13 23.84
C ILE A 187 9.28 13.31 22.65
N PRO A 188 8.00 13.47 22.27
CA PRO A 188 7.49 12.84 21.07
C PRO A 188 8.19 13.41 19.84
N GLY A 189 8.83 12.54 19.07
CA GLY A 189 9.42 12.80 17.76
C GLY A 189 8.47 12.41 16.62
N GLY A 190 9.04 11.94 15.52
CA GLY A 190 8.30 11.50 14.34
C GLY A 190 7.75 12.67 13.52
N ILE A 191 6.55 12.51 12.96
CA ILE A 191 5.90 13.54 12.14
C ILE A 191 5.12 14.52 13.03
N PHE A 192 4.40 14.02 14.03
CA PHE A 192 3.45 14.82 14.82
C PHE A 192 4.11 15.60 15.95
N GLY A 193 5.14 15.07 16.60
CA GLY A 193 5.83 15.74 17.71
C GLY A 193 6.28 17.18 17.40
N PRO A 194 7.20 17.39 16.45
CA PRO A 194 7.65 18.73 16.07
C PRO A 194 6.53 19.56 15.45
N LEU A 195 5.65 18.94 14.66
CA LEU A 195 4.54 19.62 14.00
C LEU A 195 3.54 20.22 15.01
N ILE A 196 3.13 19.45 16.02
CA ILE A 196 2.19 19.89 17.05
C ILE A 196 2.83 20.95 17.93
N LYS A 197 4.10 20.80 18.29
CA LYS A 197 4.84 21.83 19.04
C LYS A 197 4.80 23.17 18.31
N ASP A 198 5.19 23.20 17.05
CA ASP A 198 5.24 24.45 16.29
C ASP A 198 3.83 25.00 16.01
N MET A 199 2.88 24.13 15.67
CA MET A 199 1.50 24.51 15.39
C MET A 199 0.81 25.13 16.61
N ILE A 200 0.85 24.45 17.76
CA ILE A 200 0.17 24.91 18.98
C ILE A 200 0.84 26.19 19.50
N LEU A 201 2.17 26.26 19.56
CA LEU A 201 2.85 27.46 20.03
C LEU A 201 2.62 28.66 19.10
N THR A 202 2.55 28.44 17.79
CA THR A 202 2.21 29.49 16.82
C THR A 202 0.76 29.95 16.99
N ALA A 203 -0.18 29.02 17.21
CA ALA A 203 -1.59 29.35 17.45
C ALA A 203 -1.82 30.06 18.80
N CYS A 204 -1.04 29.71 19.84
CA CYS A 204 -1.07 30.36 21.14
C CYS A 204 -0.52 31.79 21.09
N GLY A 205 0.56 32.03 20.34
CA GLY A 205 1.20 33.35 20.30
C GLY A 205 1.78 33.78 21.66
N GLU A 206 1.83 35.10 21.88
CA GLU A 206 2.34 35.70 23.12
C GLU A 206 1.22 36.44 23.87
N CYS A 207 1.20 36.30 25.19
CA CYS A 207 0.29 37.02 26.08
C CYS A 207 1.05 38.11 26.85
N PRO A 208 1.17 39.33 26.27
CA PRO A 208 2.12 40.35 26.72
C PRO A 208 1.83 40.89 28.13
N ASN A 209 0.56 40.92 28.53
CA ASN A 209 0.14 41.39 29.86
C ASN A 209 0.00 40.25 30.89
N GLY A 210 0.30 39.01 30.49
CA GLY A 210 0.14 37.79 31.26
C GLY A 210 1.47 37.05 31.49
N HIS A 211 1.51 35.76 31.13
CA HIS A 211 2.67 34.89 31.29
C HIS A 211 3.68 34.93 30.13
N GLY A 212 3.45 35.72 29.08
CA GLY A 212 4.31 35.76 27.89
C GLY A 212 4.06 34.57 26.97
N ARG A 213 5.11 33.77 26.69
CA ARG A 213 5.00 32.58 25.81
C ARG A 213 4.49 31.36 26.58
N SER A 214 3.52 30.67 26.01
CA SER A 214 3.08 29.35 26.48
C SER A 214 4.13 28.28 26.18
N VAL A 215 4.13 27.21 26.97
CA VAL A 215 5.01 26.04 26.81
C VAL A 215 4.14 24.79 26.71
N LEU A 216 4.47 23.91 25.78
CA LEU A 216 3.80 22.63 25.60
C LEU A 216 4.50 21.55 26.44
N SER A 217 3.78 20.95 27.38
CA SER A 217 4.29 19.90 28.28
C SER A 217 4.05 18.52 27.67
N PHE A 218 5.14 17.81 27.37
CA PHE A 218 5.09 16.42 26.88
C PHE A 218 5.34 15.37 27.95
N SER A 219 5.56 15.80 29.20
CA SER A 219 5.83 14.92 30.35
C SER A 219 4.60 14.74 31.25
N ASP A 220 3.73 15.74 31.33
CA ASP A 220 2.58 15.79 32.24
C ASP A 220 1.27 16.00 31.44
N ASN A 221 0.22 15.28 31.85
CA ASN A 221 -1.12 15.41 31.27
C ASN A 221 -2.01 16.45 31.98
N GLY A 222 -1.48 17.15 32.99
CA GLY A 222 -2.18 18.18 33.76
C GLY A 222 -2.90 17.63 35.00
N LYS A 223 -2.92 16.30 35.18
CA LYS A 223 -3.51 15.62 36.35
C LYS A 223 -2.44 15.11 37.32
N GLY A 224 -1.15 15.32 37.00
CA GLY A 224 -0.02 14.77 37.73
C GLY A 224 0.39 13.36 37.27
N ASP A 225 -0.22 12.86 36.18
CA ASP A 225 0.12 11.59 35.55
C ASP A 225 1.02 11.80 34.32
N PRO A 226 1.83 10.80 33.92
CA PRO A 226 2.66 10.93 32.74
C PRO A 226 1.82 11.13 31.47
N ALA A 227 2.27 12.05 30.61
CA ALA A 227 1.66 12.32 29.30
C ALA A 227 1.78 11.12 28.34
N ASN A 228 2.88 10.36 28.42
CA ASN A 228 3.09 9.17 27.60
C ASN A 228 2.25 7.99 28.11
N LYS A 229 1.38 7.45 27.25
CA LYS A 229 0.47 6.33 27.50
C LYS A 229 0.90 5.10 26.70
N HIS A 230 0.40 3.92 27.11
CA HIS A 230 0.80 2.65 26.49
C HIS A 230 0.07 2.34 25.18
N SER A 231 -1.16 2.82 25.03
CA SER A 231 -1.99 2.54 23.87
C SER A 231 -2.86 3.72 23.46
N GLN A 232 -3.40 3.66 22.23
CA GLN A 232 -4.38 4.65 21.77
C GLN A 232 -5.63 4.69 22.65
N TYR A 233 -6.04 3.53 23.17
CA TYR A 233 -7.20 3.42 24.04
C TYR A 233 -7.00 4.23 25.33
N ASP A 234 -5.80 4.17 25.92
CA ASP A 234 -5.44 4.94 27.12
C ASP A 234 -5.43 6.44 26.84
N VAL A 235 -4.95 6.87 25.67
CA VAL A 235 -5.01 8.28 25.26
C VAL A 235 -6.45 8.76 25.16
N ILE A 236 -7.32 7.99 24.47
CA ILE A 236 -8.72 8.36 24.28
C ILE A 236 -9.49 8.42 25.61
N ASN A 237 -9.24 7.49 26.53
CA ASN A 237 -9.89 7.46 27.84
C ASN A 237 -9.42 8.58 28.78
N ASP A 238 -8.22 9.12 28.57
CA ASP A 238 -7.66 10.21 29.37
C ASP A 238 -8.05 11.60 28.85
N ILE A 239 -8.75 11.68 27.70
CA ILE A 239 -9.28 12.95 27.17
C ILE A 239 -10.35 13.50 28.12
N ASP A 240 -10.09 14.68 28.66
CA ASP A 240 -11.02 15.48 29.45
C ASP A 240 -10.76 16.98 29.28
N ASP A 241 -11.38 17.83 30.09
CA ASP A 241 -11.19 19.29 30.01
C ASP A 241 -9.89 19.80 30.65
N VAL A 242 -9.08 18.92 31.26
CA VAL A 242 -7.79 19.25 31.91
C VAL A 242 -6.63 19.02 30.94
N THR A 243 -6.62 17.90 30.23
CA THR A 243 -5.62 17.64 29.19
C THR A 243 -5.99 18.41 27.93
N ASP A 244 -5.16 19.34 27.48
CA ASP A 244 -5.49 20.25 26.39
C ASP A 244 -5.36 19.60 24.99
N VAL A 245 -4.35 18.75 24.81
CA VAL A 245 -3.95 18.27 23.47
C VAL A 245 -3.66 16.76 23.47
N SER A 246 -4.43 16.00 22.71
CA SER A 246 -4.33 14.52 22.66
C SER A 246 -4.01 14.00 21.26
N PHE A 247 -2.95 13.19 21.12
CA PHE A 247 -2.49 12.68 19.81
C PHE A 247 -1.64 11.40 19.90
N PRO A 248 -1.53 10.58 18.83
CA PRO A 248 -2.31 10.62 17.60
C PRO A 248 -3.70 10.00 17.80
N VAL A 249 -4.75 10.74 17.45
CA VAL A 249 -6.12 10.22 17.50
C VAL A 249 -6.64 10.01 16.08
N ARG A 250 -7.26 8.85 15.86
CA ARG A 250 -7.87 8.50 14.57
C ARG A 250 -9.24 9.19 14.44
N GLY A 251 -9.45 9.86 13.31
CA GLY A 251 -10.73 10.45 12.90
C GLY A 251 -11.02 10.15 11.43
N TYR A 252 -12.06 10.76 10.89
CA TYR A 252 -12.41 10.68 9.47
C TYR A 252 -12.10 12.00 8.74
N VAL A 253 -11.87 11.91 7.43
CA VAL A 253 -11.68 13.11 6.60
C VAL A 253 -12.94 13.97 6.69
N GLY A 254 -12.78 15.23 7.09
CA GLY A 254 -13.87 16.19 7.28
C GLY A 254 -14.40 16.29 8.70
N ASP A 255 -13.97 15.44 9.64
CA ASP A 255 -14.35 15.58 11.04
C ASP A 255 -13.79 16.88 11.63
N THR A 256 -14.65 17.67 12.27
CA THR A 256 -14.27 18.85 13.06
C THR A 256 -14.46 18.64 14.56
N LYS A 257 -15.18 17.57 14.93
CA LYS A 257 -15.50 17.21 16.31
C LYS A 257 -15.15 15.76 16.58
N PHE A 258 -14.62 15.52 17.78
CA PHE A 258 -14.36 14.19 18.32
C PHE A 258 -15.32 13.94 19.49
N MET A 259 -15.98 12.76 19.50
CA MET A 259 -17.01 12.42 20.51
C MET A 259 -18.10 13.50 20.70
N LYS A 260 -18.41 14.28 19.65
CA LYS A 260 -19.34 15.43 19.61
C LYS A 260 -18.92 16.68 20.40
N TYR A 261 -18.18 16.54 21.50
CA TYR A 261 -17.84 17.66 22.38
C TYR A 261 -16.49 18.29 22.05
N TYR A 262 -15.47 17.45 21.91
CA TYR A 262 -14.09 17.88 21.69
C TYR A 262 -13.86 18.30 20.25
N THR A 263 -12.88 19.15 20.03
CA THR A 263 -12.53 19.63 18.69
C THR A 263 -11.46 18.73 18.09
N TYR A 264 -11.62 18.38 16.81
CA TYR A 264 -10.66 17.55 16.08
C TYR A 264 -9.97 18.38 14.99
N VAL A 265 -8.65 18.22 14.87
CA VAL A 265 -7.85 18.79 13.79
C VAL A 265 -7.10 17.65 13.08
N SER A 266 -7.46 17.43 11.81
CA SER A 266 -6.79 16.44 10.96
C SER A 266 -5.39 16.90 10.57
N LEU A 267 -4.37 16.08 10.83
CA LEU A 267 -2.97 16.39 10.51
C LEU A 267 -2.47 15.64 9.28
N LEU A 268 -2.81 14.35 9.16
CA LEU A 268 -2.33 13.49 8.08
C LEU A 268 -3.38 12.45 7.70
N GLU A 269 -3.65 12.32 6.41
CA GLU A 269 -4.52 11.28 5.86
C GLU A 269 -3.74 9.98 5.69
N SER A 270 -4.32 8.85 6.12
CA SER A 270 -3.73 7.53 5.90
C SER A 270 -4.34 6.88 4.66
N PRO A 271 -3.54 6.25 3.79
CA PRO A 271 -4.04 5.55 2.60
C PRO A 271 -4.76 4.23 2.90
N GLY A 272 -4.76 3.75 4.15
CA GLY A 272 -5.53 2.57 4.56
C GLY A 272 -4.73 1.55 5.37
N THR A 273 -5.31 0.37 5.57
CA THR A 273 -4.67 -0.73 6.30
C THR A 273 -3.91 -1.63 5.32
N ALA A 274 -2.58 -1.70 5.45
CA ALA A 274 -1.73 -2.61 4.70
C ALA A 274 -1.79 -4.03 5.27
N PHE A 275 -1.97 -5.01 4.38
CA PHE A 275 -1.80 -6.42 4.67
C PHE A 275 -0.39 -6.85 4.27
N LEU A 276 0.41 -7.22 5.26
CA LEU A 276 1.80 -7.61 5.10
C LEU A 276 1.96 -9.13 5.16
N THR A 277 2.78 -9.66 4.25
CA THR A 277 3.11 -11.10 4.20
C THR A 277 4.60 -11.28 3.99
N VAL A 278 5.15 -12.41 4.41
CA VAL A 278 6.55 -12.76 4.18
C VAL A 278 6.75 -13.14 2.70
N ARG A 279 7.79 -12.59 2.07
CA ARG A 279 8.24 -13.03 0.74
C ARG A 279 8.91 -14.39 0.90
N LYS A 280 8.24 -15.45 0.47
CA LYS A 280 8.88 -16.76 0.34
C LYS A 280 9.86 -16.69 -0.83
N ASP A 281 11.08 -17.21 -0.66
CA ASP A 281 12.11 -17.15 -1.70
C ASP A 281 11.60 -17.75 -3.02
N GLU A 282 11.39 -16.86 -4.00
CA GLU A 282 10.79 -17.17 -5.30
C GLU A 282 11.61 -18.19 -6.09
N ALA A 283 12.92 -18.26 -5.88
CA ALA A 283 13.81 -19.15 -6.62
C ALA A 283 13.56 -20.64 -6.32
N THR A 284 13.35 -20.99 -5.05
CA THR A 284 13.14 -22.37 -4.62
C THR A 284 11.75 -22.85 -5.05
N SER A 285 10.72 -22.03 -4.81
CA SER A 285 9.34 -22.37 -5.21
C SER A 285 9.15 -22.41 -6.73
N ARG A 286 9.83 -21.55 -7.50
CA ARG A 286 9.74 -21.57 -8.97
C ARG A 286 10.36 -22.82 -9.54
N ASN A 287 11.52 -23.23 -9.04
CA ASN A 287 12.17 -24.44 -9.51
C ASN A 287 11.34 -25.68 -9.14
N ASP A 288 10.86 -25.78 -7.89
CA ASP A 288 10.03 -26.90 -7.45
C ASP A 288 8.69 -26.98 -8.21
N ALA A 289 8.05 -25.84 -8.46
CA ALA A 289 6.83 -25.78 -9.26
C ALA A 289 7.08 -26.18 -10.71
N LEU A 290 8.17 -25.69 -11.33
CA LEU A 290 8.56 -26.08 -12.69
C LEU A 290 8.83 -27.58 -12.79
N TYR A 291 9.55 -28.16 -11.83
CA TYR A 291 9.79 -29.61 -11.78
C TYR A 291 8.49 -30.39 -11.65
N SER A 292 7.56 -29.97 -10.79
CA SER A 292 6.27 -30.64 -10.64
C SER A 292 5.47 -30.62 -11.96
N THR A 293 5.41 -29.50 -12.67
CA THR A 293 4.71 -29.44 -13.97
C THR A 293 5.38 -30.20 -15.09
N LEU A 294 6.71 -30.21 -15.15
CA LEU A 294 7.44 -31.02 -16.12
C LEU A 294 7.22 -32.50 -15.84
N SER A 295 7.14 -32.87 -14.55
CA SER A 295 6.77 -34.22 -14.16
C SER A 295 5.37 -34.53 -14.67
N ASP A 296 4.34 -33.71 -14.43
CA ASP A 296 2.96 -33.99 -14.85
C ASP A 296 2.77 -34.16 -16.38
N CYS A 297 3.64 -33.57 -17.22
CA CYS A 297 3.58 -33.69 -18.68
C CYS A 297 4.13 -35.01 -19.24
N TRP A 298 4.81 -35.82 -18.40
CA TRP A 298 5.45 -37.07 -18.81
C TRP A 298 4.56 -38.09 -19.53
N PRO A 299 3.26 -38.28 -19.20
CA PRO A 299 2.45 -39.34 -19.82
C PRO A 299 2.13 -39.01 -21.28
N VAL A 300 2.01 -37.72 -21.63
CA VAL A 300 1.74 -37.26 -22.99
C VAL A 300 2.96 -37.48 -23.88
N ILE A 301 4.16 -37.24 -23.35
CA ILE A 301 5.42 -37.51 -24.05
C ILE A 301 5.58 -39.02 -24.30
N ILE A 302 5.28 -39.85 -23.30
CA ILE A 302 5.29 -41.31 -23.45
C ILE A 302 4.25 -41.78 -24.45
N LEU A 303 3.04 -41.20 -24.45
CA LEU A 303 2.01 -41.52 -25.43
C LEU A 303 2.49 -41.20 -26.85
N ALA A 304 3.11 -40.04 -27.07
CA ALA A 304 3.66 -39.67 -28.38
C ALA A 304 4.78 -40.62 -28.83
N PHE A 305 5.71 -40.93 -27.92
CA PHE A 305 6.82 -41.83 -28.22
C PHE A 305 6.36 -43.27 -28.50
N SER A 306 5.42 -43.79 -27.71
CA SER A 306 4.85 -45.13 -27.90
C SER A 306 4.09 -45.25 -29.22
N MET A 307 3.32 -44.24 -29.61
CA MET A 307 2.67 -44.17 -30.92
C MET A 307 3.69 -44.12 -32.06
N ALA A 308 4.78 -43.37 -31.92
CA ALA A 308 5.85 -43.30 -32.93
C ALA A 308 6.60 -44.63 -33.08
N LEU A 309 6.83 -45.33 -31.97
CA LEU A 309 7.43 -46.67 -31.99
C LEU A 309 6.52 -47.67 -32.68
N LEU A 310 5.21 -47.63 -32.41
CA LEU A 310 4.24 -48.53 -33.01
C LEU A 310 4.15 -48.30 -34.53
N ALA A 311 4.02 -47.04 -34.95
CA ALA A 311 4.03 -46.68 -36.36
C ALA A 311 5.36 -47.08 -37.05
N GLY A 312 6.49 -46.89 -36.36
CA GLY A 312 7.82 -47.27 -36.83
C GLY A 312 7.96 -48.78 -37.07
N ILE A 313 7.46 -49.61 -36.15
CA ILE A 313 7.47 -51.07 -36.30
C ILE A 313 6.56 -51.51 -37.46
N LEU A 314 5.39 -50.87 -37.63
CA LEU A 314 4.48 -51.19 -38.73
C LEU A 314 5.08 -50.82 -40.10
N ILE A 315 5.71 -49.65 -40.23
CA ILE A 315 6.37 -49.22 -41.46
C ILE A 315 7.57 -50.12 -41.76
N TRP A 316 8.37 -50.44 -40.74
CA TRP A 316 9.48 -51.39 -40.88
C TRP A 316 8.98 -52.76 -41.37
N PHE A 317 7.91 -53.30 -40.79
CA PHE A 317 7.38 -54.60 -41.20
C PHE A 317 6.98 -54.65 -42.68
N LEU A 318 6.44 -53.55 -43.22
CA LEU A 318 6.07 -53.44 -44.63
C LEU A 318 7.27 -53.23 -45.56
N GLU A 319 8.31 -52.52 -45.11
CA GLU A 319 9.47 -52.16 -45.93
C GLU A 319 10.65 -53.14 -45.81
N CYS A 320 10.71 -53.94 -44.75
CA CYS A 320 11.81 -54.86 -44.44
C CYS A 320 12.14 -55.82 -45.61
N SER A 321 11.15 -56.18 -46.43
CA SER A 321 11.35 -57.05 -47.59
C SER A 321 11.60 -56.30 -48.90
N SER A 322 11.17 -55.04 -49.02
CA SER A 322 11.17 -54.29 -50.29
C SER A 322 12.23 -53.20 -50.36
N ASN A 323 12.63 -52.63 -49.22
CA ASN A 323 13.66 -51.59 -49.12
C ASN A 323 14.65 -51.90 -47.98
N PRO A 324 15.46 -52.97 -48.12
CA PRO A 324 16.39 -53.41 -47.08
C PRO A 324 17.58 -52.45 -46.88
N GLU A 325 17.85 -51.55 -47.83
CA GLU A 325 18.94 -50.57 -47.74
C GLU A 325 18.63 -49.47 -46.71
N GLN A 326 17.39 -48.97 -46.69
CA GLN A 326 16.97 -47.91 -45.76
C GLN A 326 16.32 -48.47 -44.49
N PHE A 327 15.65 -49.63 -44.59
CA PHE A 327 15.02 -50.33 -43.48
C PHE A 327 15.61 -51.74 -43.34
N PRO A 328 16.67 -51.91 -42.54
CA PRO A 328 17.35 -53.18 -42.38
C PRO A 328 16.41 -54.33 -41.99
N PRO A 329 16.65 -55.56 -42.48
CA PRO A 329 15.73 -56.67 -42.23
C PRO A 329 15.83 -57.25 -40.80
N LEU A 330 16.89 -56.89 -40.06
CA LEU A 330 17.01 -57.19 -38.64
C LEU A 330 16.05 -56.32 -37.84
N PHE A 331 15.19 -56.94 -37.02
CA PHE A 331 14.14 -56.24 -36.28
C PHE A 331 14.69 -55.12 -35.40
N TYR A 332 15.67 -55.39 -34.54
CA TYR A 332 16.20 -54.35 -33.65
C TYR A 332 16.72 -53.11 -34.41
N GLN A 333 17.48 -53.33 -35.49
CA GLN A 333 18.01 -52.23 -36.31
C GLN A 333 16.90 -51.54 -37.08
N GLY A 334 16.07 -52.30 -37.81
CA GLY A 334 15.04 -51.72 -38.66
C GLY A 334 13.87 -51.08 -37.91
N ALA A 335 13.49 -51.58 -36.73
CA ALA A 335 12.50 -50.94 -35.87
C ALA A 335 13.01 -49.60 -35.31
N TRP A 336 14.31 -49.51 -34.99
CA TRP A 336 14.93 -48.25 -34.57
C TRP A 336 14.96 -47.23 -35.71
N GLU A 337 15.27 -47.67 -36.94
CA GLU A 337 15.20 -46.80 -38.12
C GLU A 337 13.76 -46.40 -38.47
N GLY A 338 12.80 -47.29 -38.27
CA GLY A 338 11.37 -47.00 -38.39
C GLY A 338 10.90 -45.96 -37.37
N LEU A 339 11.33 -46.08 -36.11
CA LEU A 339 11.08 -45.10 -35.05
C LEU A 339 11.69 -43.74 -35.41
N TRP A 340 12.96 -43.71 -35.84
CA TRP A 340 13.62 -42.47 -36.26
C TRP A 340 12.84 -41.78 -37.37
N PHE A 341 12.47 -42.52 -38.42
CA PHE A 341 11.65 -42.01 -39.52
C PHE A 341 10.31 -41.45 -39.02
N CYS A 342 9.61 -42.16 -38.14
CA CYS A 342 8.33 -41.71 -37.59
C CYS A 342 8.47 -40.46 -36.72
N TYR A 343 9.53 -40.39 -35.90
CA TYR A 343 9.84 -39.26 -35.03
C TYR A 343 10.14 -37.98 -35.84
N ILE A 344 11.00 -38.04 -36.85
CA ILE A 344 11.33 -36.87 -37.67
C ILE A 344 10.14 -36.42 -38.54
N SER A 345 9.27 -37.36 -38.91
CA SER A 345 8.06 -37.09 -39.70
C SER A 345 6.97 -36.43 -38.86
N MET A 346 6.74 -36.89 -37.62
CA MET A 346 5.75 -36.27 -36.72
C MET A 346 6.19 -34.89 -36.22
N THR A 347 7.51 -34.66 -36.08
CA THR A 347 8.08 -33.37 -35.66
C THR A 347 8.27 -32.38 -36.81
N THR A 348 7.85 -32.74 -38.04
CA THR A 348 7.96 -31.91 -39.26
C THR A 348 9.38 -31.56 -39.71
N VAL A 349 10.41 -32.15 -39.09
CA VAL A 349 11.82 -31.87 -39.43
C VAL A 349 12.17 -32.44 -40.81
N GLY A 350 11.77 -33.68 -41.09
CA GLY A 350 11.80 -34.28 -42.43
C GLY A 350 13.13 -34.22 -43.18
N TYR A 351 14.18 -34.89 -42.70
CA TYR A 351 15.50 -34.91 -43.35
C TYR A 351 15.53 -35.53 -44.76
N GLY A 352 14.51 -36.32 -45.12
CA GLY A 352 14.43 -37.00 -46.43
C GLY A 352 15.48 -38.11 -46.62
N ASP A 353 16.09 -38.56 -45.53
CA ASP A 353 17.08 -39.64 -45.47
C ASP A 353 16.46 -41.03 -45.72
N ARG A 354 15.17 -41.18 -45.43
CA ARG A 354 14.42 -42.44 -45.58
C ARG A 354 13.07 -42.19 -46.22
N ALA A 355 12.64 -43.12 -47.07
CA ALA A 355 11.34 -43.07 -47.72
C ALA A 355 10.77 -44.47 -47.97
N PRO A 356 9.49 -44.73 -47.63
CA PRO A 356 8.83 -45.98 -47.97
C PRO A 356 8.61 -46.11 -49.48
N VAL A 357 8.95 -47.29 -50.02
CA VAL A 357 8.81 -47.59 -51.45
C VAL A 357 7.46 -48.23 -51.74
N THR A 358 6.95 -49.07 -50.83
CA THR A 358 5.69 -49.80 -50.99
C THR A 358 4.48 -48.88 -50.92
N VAL A 359 3.45 -49.17 -51.74
CA VAL A 359 2.21 -48.38 -51.78
C VAL A 359 1.51 -48.38 -50.42
N LEU A 360 1.49 -49.53 -49.73
CA LEU A 360 0.85 -49.67 -48.42
C LEU A 360 1.58 -48.86 -47.33
N ALA A 361 2.92 -48.91 -47.30
CA ALA A 361 3.68 -48.11 -46.34
C ALA A 361 3.56 -46.60 -46.62
N ARG A 362 3.44 -46.18 -47.89
CA ARG A 362 3.17 -44.77 -48.24
C ARG A 362 1.82 -44.28 -47.72
N ILE A 363 0.77 -45.09 -47.84
CA ILE A 363 -0.55 -44.78 -47.28
C ILE A 363 -0.48 -44.65 -45.75
N LEU A 364 0.14 -45.62 -45.07
CA LEU A 364 0.32 -45.55 -43.61
C LEU A 364 1.16 -44.35 -43.17
N THR A 365 2.19 -44.00 -43.95
CA THR A 365 3.04 -42.83 -43.68
C THR A 365 2.24 -41.53 -43.80
N PHE A 366 1.35 -41.42 -44.79
CA PHE A 366 0.47 -40.26 -44.91
C PHE A 366 -0.45 -40.10 -43.69
N VAL A 367 -1.08 -41.21 -43.26
CA VAL A 367 -1.90 -41.22 -42.04
C VAL A 367 -1.06 -40.85 -40.82
N TRP A 368 0.13 -41.42 -40.68
CA TRP A 368 1.04 -41.15 -39.58
C TRP A 368 1.44 -39.68 -39.50
N ILE A 369 1.82 -39.05 -40.62
CA ILE A 369 2.21 -37.64 -40.64
C ILE A 369 1.07 -36.75 -40.14
N LEU A 370 -0.17 -36.99 -40.61
CA LEU A 370 -1.34 -36.21 -40.16
C LEU A 370 -1.64 -36.42 -38.67
N THR A 371 -1.62 -37.67 -38.19
CA THR A 371 -1.86 -37.95 -36.77
C THR A 371 -0.72 -37.46 -35.88
N GLY A 372 0.52 -37.57 -36.36
CA GLY A 372 1.73 -37.14 -35.66
C GLY A 372 1.77 -35.63 -35.46
N LEU A 373 1.38 -34.87 -36.48
CA LEU A 373 1.19 -33.41 -36.41
C LEU A 373 0.21 -33.00 -35.30
N LEU A 374 -0.91 -33.71 -35.17
CA LEU A 374 -1.89 -33.46 -34.11
C LEU A 374 -1.33 -33.79 -32.73
N ILE A 375 -0.69 -34.96 -32.58
CA ILE A 375 -0.13 -35.41 -31.29
C ILE A 375 0.94 -34.44 -30.79
N ILE A 376 1.89 -34.02 -31.65
CA ILE A 376 2.95 -33.09 -31.24
C ILE A 376 2.38 -31.70 -30.91
N SER A 377 1.37 -31.24 -31.65
CA SER A 377 0.72 -29.95 -31.40
C SER A 377 -0.01 -29.91 -30.06
N ILE A 378 -0.72 -31.00 -29.70
CA ILE A 378 -1.39 -31.14 -28.40
C ILE A 378 -0.35 -31.18 -27.27
N CYS A 379 0.75 -31.92 -27.44
CA CYS A 379 1.82 -32.00 -26.46
C CYS A 379 2.45 -30.62 -26.20
N MET A 380 2.82 -29.89 -27.26
CA MET A 380 3.36 -28.54 -27.15
C MET A 380 2.36 -27.55 -26.52
N GLY A 381 1.08 -27.65 -26.86
CA GLY A 381 0.02 -26.82 -26.28
C GLY A 381 -0.16 -27.06 -24.78
N LEU A 382 -0.10 -28.32 -24.33
CA LEU A 382 -0.23 -28.67 -22.91
C LEU A 382 0.97 -28.19 -22.09
N ILE A 383 2.19 -28.33 -22.61
CA ILE A 383 3.41 -27.84 -21.95
C ILE A 383 3.38 -26.31 -21.83
N ALA A 384 2.99 -25.61 -22.90
CA ALA A 384 2.85 -24.15 -22.87
C ALA A 384 1.78 -23.70 -21.87
N TYR A 385 0.65 -24.40 -21.82
CA TYR A 385 -0.43 -24.12 -20.86
C TYR A 385 0.02 -24.32 -19.41
N SER A 386 0.65 -25.45 -19.07
CA SER A 386 1.09 -25.74 -17.70
C SER A 386 2.13 -24.73 -17.21
N LEU A 387 3.06 -24.33 -18.08
CA LEU A 387 4.04 -23.29 -17.79
C LEU A 387 3.36 -21.93 -17.53
N THR A 388 2.36 -21.57 -18.35
CA THR A 388 1.61 -20.32 -18.19
C THR A 388 0.84 -20.28 -16.87
N VAL A 389 0.20 -21.40 -16.49
CA VAL A 389 -0.55 -21.52 -15.22
C VAL A 389 0.37 -21.44 -14.01
N VAL A 390 1.56 -22.07 -14.05
CA VAL A 390 2.52 -21.99 -12.94
C VAL A 390 2.99 -20.55 -12.75
N VAL A 391 3.39 -19.88 -13.83
CA VAL A 391 3.82 -18.47 -13.76
C VAL A 391 2.70 -17.59 -13.20
N ALA A 392 1.45 -17.78 -13.65
CA ALA A 392 0.31 -17.05 -13.12
C ALA A 392 -0.03 -17.40 -11.66
N SER A 393 0.21 -18.64 -11.23
CA SER A 393 -0.08 -19.11 -9.87
C SER A 393 0.94 -18.65 -8.83
N LEU A 394 2.20 -18.48 -9.24
CA LEU A 394 3.29 -17.97 -8.38
C LEU A 394 3.08 -16.49 -8.04
N GLU A 395 2.28 -15.77 -8.82
CA GLU A 395 1.99 -14.34 -8.62
C GLU A 395 0.68 -14.09 -7.84
N LYS A 396 -0.02 -15.14 -7.39
CA LYS A 396 -1.34 -14.99 -6.77
C LYS A 396 -1.23 -14.42 -5.34
N GLN A 397 -1.83 -13.25 -5.14
CA GLN A 397 -1.93 -12.58 -3.85
C GLN A 397 -2.62 -13.46 -2.79
N VAL A 398 -2.09 -13.47 -1.56
CA VAL A 398 -2.69 -14.16 -0.41
C VAL A 398 -4.06 -13.55 -0.11
N ILE A 399 -5.08 -14.40 -0.06
CA ILE A 399 -6.45 -13.97 0.23
C ILE A 399 -6.58 -13.77 1.75
N LEU A 400 -7.08 -12.61 2.18
CA LEU A 400 -7.23 -12.27 3.60
C LEU A 400 -8.27 -13.15 4.34
N TYR A 401 -9.27 -13.64 3.61
CA TYR A 401 -10.36 -14.44 4.19
C TYR A 401 -9.85 -15.80 4.67
N GLY A 402 -10.07 -16.11 5.95
CA GLY A 402 -9.72 -17.40 6.57
C GLY A 402 -8.23 -17.65 6.83
N THR A 403 -7.34 -16.73 6.46
CA THR A 403 -5.90 -16.79 6.78
C THR A 403 -5.63 -16.38 8.22
N LYS A 404 -4.54 -16.88 8.82
CA LYS A 404 -4.12 -16.49 10.16
C LYS A 404 -3.44 -15.14 10.08
N VAL A 405 -4.02 -14.14 10.72
CA VAL A 405 -3.56 -12.77 10.61
C VAL A 405 -3.38 -12.18 12.00
N SER A 406 -2.31 -11.43 12.22
CA SER A 406 -2.10 -10.71 13.47
C SER A 406 -2.35 -9.21 13.33
N ALA A 407 -2.77 -8.60 14.44
CA ALA A 407 -2.82 -7.15 14.61
C ALA A 407 -2.68 -6.81 16.09
N VAL A 408 -2.45 -5.53 16.39
CA VAL A 408 -2.37 -5.05 17.78
C VAL A 408 -3.74 -5.17 18.45
N GLU A 409 -3.75 -5.60 19.71
CA GLU A 409 -4.98 -5.75 20.49
C GLU A 409 -5.76 -4.44 20.58
N ASN A 410 -7.10 -4.53 20.49
CA ASN A 410 -8.02 -3.38 20.48
C ASN A 410 -7.74 -2.31 19.42
N SER A 411 -6.92 -2.63 18.41
CA SER A 411 -6.64 -1.71 17.32
C SER A 411 -7.75 -1.75 16.25
N THR A 412 -7.82 -0.70 15.44
CA THR A 412 -8.71 -0.65 14.30
C THR A 412 -8.43 -1.73 13.27
N GLU A 413 -7.16 -2.07 13.08
CA GLU A 413 -6.69 -3.09 12.13
C GLU A 413 -7.17 -4.47 12.58
N TYR A 414 -7.16 -4.74 13.89
CA TYR A 414 -7.71 -5.96 14.46
C TYR A 414 -9.21 -6.10 14.18
N ARG A 415 -9.98 -5.02 14.40
CA ARG A 415 -11.42 -5.00 14.11
C ARG A 415 -11.73 -5.16 12.61
N ILE A 416 -10.95 -4.52 11.73
CA ILE A 416 -11.08 -4.67 10.27
C ILE A 416 -10.85 -6.14 9.87
N GLY A 417 -9.83 -6.79 10.43
CA GLY A 417 -9.55 -8.20 10.18
C GLY A 417 -10.70 -9.13 10.59
N LEU A 418 -11.32 -8.88 11.75
CA LEU A 418 -12.51 -9.61 12.20
C LEU A 418 -13.69 -9.42 11.23
N LEU A 419 -13.96 -8.17 10.80
CA LEU A 419 -15.03 -7.86 9.84
C LEU A 419 -14.79 -8.48 8.46
N LYS A 420 -13.54 -8.78 8.12
CA LYS A 420 -13.14 -9.47 6.88
C LYS A 420 -13.01 -10.99 7.06
N ASN A 421 -13.54 -11.57 8.14
CA ASN A 421 -13.50 -13.02 8.42
C ASN A 421 -12.08 -13.62 8.36
N ALA A 422 -11.06 -12.84 8.74
CA ALA A 422 -9.71 -13.36 8.96
C ALA A 422 -9.63 -14.08 10.32
N LYS A 423 -8.72 -15.06 10.46
CA LYS A 423 -8.46 -15.70 11.75
C LYS A 423 -7.48 -14.83 12.54
N MET A 424 -8.04 -13.89 13.29
CA MET A 424 -7.28 -12.85 13.97
C MET A 424 -6.62 -13.34 15.27
N HIS A 425 -5.33 -13.07 15.41
CA HIS A 425 -4.55 -13.20 16.64
C HIS A 425 -4.15 -11.82 17.15
N ALA A 426 -4.55 -11.49 18.38
CA ALA A 426 -4.24 -10.21 19.01
C ALA A 426 -2.86 -10.28 19.69
N TYR A 427 -2.06 -9.24 19.50
CA TYR A 427 -0.77 -9.07 20.16
C TYR A 427 -0.70 -7.71 20.88
N PRO A 428 0.00 -7.59 22.02
CA PRO A 428 0.05 -6.36 22.79
C PRO A 428 0.86 -5.25 22.11
N SER A 429 1.83 -5.62 21.26
CA SER A 429 2.69 -4.66 20.57
C SER A 429 2.90 -5.02 19.11
N LEU A 430 3.14 -4.00 18.30
CA LEU A 430 3.42 -4.18 16.88
C LEU A 430 4.62 -5.11 16.65
N THR A 431 5.71 -4.91 17.41
CA THR A 431 6.91 -5.74 17.35
C THR A 431 6.63 -7.22 17.58
N SER A 432 5.81 -7.55 18.58
CA SER A 432 5.43 -8.95 18.85
C SER A 432 4.60 -9.56 17.72
N SER A 433 3.71 -8.77 17.12
CA SER A 433 2.92 -9.16 15.93
C SER A 433 3.80 -9.52 14.73
N TYR A 434 4.90 -8.77 14.53
CA TYR A 434 5.88 -9.04 13.47
C TYR A 434 6.81 -10.22 13.77
N GLN A 435 7.21 -10.40 15.03
CA GLN A 435 7.99 -11.58 15.43
C GLN A 435 7.20 -12.87 15.18
N ALA A 436 5.90 -12.87 15.47
CA ALA A 436 5.02 -13.98 15.15
C ALA A 436 4.95 -14.27 13.63
N LEU A 437 4.95 -13.22 12.80
CA LEU A 437 5.02 -13.35 11.34
C LEU A 437 6.36 -13.96 10.90
N GLY A 438 7.47 -13.49 11.47
CA GLY A 438 8.81 -14.04 11.19
C GLY A 438 8.97 -15.50 11.61
N ASN A 439 8.34 -15.90 12.71
CA ASN A 439 8.33 -17.27 13.20
C ASN A 439 7.35 -18.18 12.43
N GLY A 440 6.50 -17.62 11.57
CA GLY A 440 5.48 -18.38 10.83
C GLY A 440 4.28 -18.84 11.68
N GLU A 441 4.05 -18.21 12.84
CA GLU A 441 2.84 -18.46 13.66
C GLU A 441 1.58 -17.92 12.98
N VAL A 442 1.74 -16.83 12.24
CA VAL A 442 0.70 -16.16 11.45
C VAL A 442 1.16 -16.00 10.00
N ASP A 443 0.20 -16.00 9.09
CA ASP A 443 0.43 -15.91 7.64
C ASP A 443 0.58 -14.46 7.17
N GLY A 444 0.07 -13.49 7.95
CA GLY A 444 0.20 -12.07 7.66
C GLY A 444 -0.09 -11.16 8.85
N VAL A 445 0.20 -9.87 8.71
CA VAL A 445 -0.02 -8.83 9.72
C VAL A 445 -0.84 -7.70 9.09
N LEU A 446 -1.81 -7.17 9.82
CA LEU A 446 -2.54 -5.95 9.43
C LEU A 446 -1.98 -4.75 10.20
N VAL A 447 -1.54 -3.74 9.46
CA VAL A 447 -0.97 -2.51 10.00
C VAL A 447 -1.43 -1.32 9.17
N ASP A 448 -1.35 -0.10 9.71
CA ASP A 448 -1.56 1.10 8.91
C ASP A 448 -0.49 1.23 7.80
N ALA A 449 -0.88 1.70 6.63
CA ALA A 449 0.00 1.72 5.46
C ALA A 449 1.20 2.67 5.61
N CYS A 450 1.06 3.80 6.33
CA CYS A 450 2.21 4.66 6.63
C CYS A 450 3.15 3.98 7.64
N VAL A 451 2.58 3.24 8.59
CA VAL A 451 3.31 2.46 9.61
C VAL A 451 4.11 1.33 8.96
N ALA A 452 3.53 0.63 7.99
CA ALA A 452 4.22 -0.40 7.21
C ALA A 452 5.53 0.12 6.59
N GLY A 453 5.54 1.36 6.10
CA GLY A 453 6.71 1.98 5.48
C GLY A 453 7.88 2.22 6.45
N SER A 454 7.59 2.52 7.72
CA SER A 454 8.64 2.71 8.74
C SER A 454 9.23 1.42 9.29
N LEU A 455 8.53 0.29 9.13
CA LEU A 455 8.90 -0.98 9.76
C LEU A 455 9.91 -1.81 8.97
N GLN A 456 10.18 -1.46 7.71
CA GLN A 456 11.14 -2.19 6.88
C GLN A 456 12.57 -2.24 7.45
N ASP A 457 12.96 -1.25 8.26
CA ASP A 457 14.30 -1.20 8.86
C ASP A 457 14.39 -1.97 10.19
N ILE A 458 13.27 -2.10 10.91
CA ILE A 458 13.24 -2.59 12.29
C ILE A 458 13.20 -4.13 12.32
N THR A 459 12.68 -4.76 11.27
CA THR A 459 12.51 -6.21 11.21
C THR A 459 13.43 -6.87 10.20
N SER A 460 14.18 -7.89 10.62
CA SER A 460 15.02 -8.75 9.76
C SER A 460 14.23 -9.66 8.81
N VAL A 461 12.89 -9.58 8.84
CA VAL A 461 11.98 -10.42 8.06
C VAL A 461 11.73 -9.74 6.72
N ASN A 462 11.97 -10.46 5.62
CA ASN A 462 11.71 -9.98 4.26
C ASN A 462 10.20 -9.92 3.97
N THR A 463 9.52 -8.90 4.50
CA THR A 463 8.08 -8.68 4.32
C THR A 463 7.78 -7.76 3.14
N TYR A 464 6.65 -7.98 2.48
CA TYR A 464 6.12 -7.09 1.45
C TYR A 464 4.65 -6.80 1.68
N VAL A 465 4.19 -5.67 1.14
CA VAL A 465 2.76 -5.30 1.16
C VAL A 465 2.04 -6.10 0.09
N ASN A 466 1.19 -7.02 0.52
CA ASN A 466 0.38 -7.83 -0.38
C ASN A 466 -0.74 -6.99 -1.00
N ARG A 467 -1.45 -6.23 -0.16
CA ARG A 467 -2.55 -5.34 -0.57
C ARG A 467 -2.79 -4.24 0.46
N ILE A 468 -3.28 -3.08 0.00
CA ILE A 468 -3.83 -2.04 0.86
C ILE A 468 -5.35 -2.21 0.88
N ILE A 469 -5.91 -2.37 2.08
CA ILE A 469 -7.34 -2.48 2.32
C ILE A 469 -7.86 -1.07 2.55
N ASP A 470 -8.48 -0.52 1.52
CA ASP A 470 -9.25 0.71 1.63
C ASP A 470 -10.47 0.45 2.51
N SER A 471 -10.48 1.08 3.68
CA SER A 471 -11.54 0.98 4.68
C SER A 471 -12.26 2.33 4.86
N GLY A 472 -12.17 3.21 3.84
CA GLY A 472 -12.58 4.61 3.89
C GLY A 472 -11.41 5.52 4.22
N SER A 473 -11.48 6.78 3.78
CA SER A 473 -10.47 7.79 4.06
C SER A 473 -10.51 8.21 5.53
N TYR A 474 -9.58 7.71 6.32
CA TYR A 474 -9.41 8.09 7.72
C TYR A 474 -8.11 8.88 7.92
N THR A 475 -8.10 9.67 8.98
CA THR A 475 -7.01 10.61 9.28
C THR A 475 -6.47 10.37 10.66
N TYR A 476 -5.19 10.65 10.84
CA TYR A 476 -4.61 10.83 12.16
C TYR A 476 -4.45 12.32 12.42
N GLY A 477 -4.83 12.72 13.62
CA GLY A 477 -4.89 14.11 14.00
C GLY A 477 -4.74 14.30 15.49
N VAL A 478 -5.09 15.51 15.92
CA VAL A 478 -5.04 15.94 17.30
C VAL A 478 -6.45 16.30 17.77
N VAL A 479 -6.75 15.92 19.00
CA VAL A 479 -7.96 16.36 19.70
C VAL A 479 -7.57 17.52 20.61
N LEU A 480 -8.33 18.61 20.50
CA LEU A 480 -8.22 19.80 21.34
C LEU A 480 -9.38 19.82 22.35
N SER A 481 -9.04 19.98 23.61
CA SER A 481 -9.94 19.99 24.76
C SER A 481 -9.65 21.18 25.67
N GLY A 482 -10.47 21.39 26.71
CA GLY A 482 -10.25 22.45 27.68
C GLY A 482 -10.25 23.86 27.09
N LYS A 483 -9.20 24.64 27.38
CA LYS A 483 -9.09 26.05 26.97
C LYS A 483 -8.58 26.24 25.54
N VAL A 484 -8.05 25.21 24.89
CA VAL A 484 -7.48 25.31 23.53
C VAL A 484 -8.48 24.94 22.42
N VAL A 485 -9.71 24.55 22.76
CA VAL A 485 -10.77 24.13 21.82
C VAL A 485 -11.02 25.14 20.69
N ARG A 486 -10.92 26.44 20.98
CA ARG A 486 -11.16 27.54 20.02
C ARG A 486 -9.99 27.79 19.06
N LEU A 487 -8.83 27.17 19.27
CA LEU A 487 -7.66 27.29 18.38
C LEU A 487 -7.78 26.48 17.09
N GLN A 488 -8.90 25.78 16.87
CA GLN A 488 -9.13 24.95 15.68
C GLN A 488 -8.82 25.68 14.37
N LYS A 489 -9.34 26.90 14.21
CA LYS A 489 -9.21 27.70 12.99
C LYS A 489 -7.74 28.05 12.75
N ALA A 490 -7.04 28.51 13.78
CA ALA A 490 -5.62 28.82 13.73
C ALA A 490 -4.76 27.58 13.40
N CYS A 491 -5.02 26.45 14.05
CA CYS A 491 -4.32 25.19 13.78
C CYS A 491 -4.56 24.70 12.33
N SER A 492 -5.80 24.78 11.86
CA SER A 492 -6.17 24.40 10.48
C SER A 492 -5.48 25.29 9.45
N GLN A 493 -5.42 26.60 9.69
CA GLN A 493 -4.71 27.57 8.84
C GLN A 493 -3.19 27.32 8.83
N TYR A 494 -2.61 26.95 9.97
CA TYR A 494 -1.20 26.60 10.07
C TYR A 494 -0.86 25.38 9.18
N ILE A 495 -1.67 24.33 9.24
CA ILE A 495 -1.50 23.12 8.42
C ILE A 495 -1.61 23.45 6.92
N GLN A 496 -2.59 24.27 6.55
CA GLN A 496 -2.78 24.69 5.16
C GLN A 496 -1.62 25.53 4.64
N SER A 497 -1.07 26.43 5.47
CA SER A 497 0.05 27.31 5.10
C SER A 497 1.38 26.55 5.05
N ASN A 498 1.55 25.52 5.87
CA ASN A 498 2.83 24.84 6.08
C ASN A 498 2.91 23.44 5.42
N ARG A 499 2.09 23.17 4.39
CA ARG A 499 2.06 21.87 3.67
C ARG A 499 3.43 21.39 3.17
N ALA A 500 4.31 22.31 2.76
CA ALA A 500 5.66 21.97 2.30
C ALA A 500 6.54 21.39 3.43
N ILE A 501 6.47 21.96 4.63
CA ILE A 501 7.20 21.49 5.81
C ILE A 501 6.67 20.11 6.23
N ILE A 502 5.35 19.94 6.24
CA ILE A 502 4.71 18.66 6.55
C ILE A 502 5.14 17.58 5.54
N SER A 503 5.16 17.91 4.24
CA SER A 503 5.61 17.00 3.19
C SER A 503 7.08 16.60 3.34
N HIS A 504 7.92 17.53 3.82
CA HIS A 504 9.32 17.24 4.14
C HIS A 504 9.44 16.25 5.32
N TRP A 505 8.67 16.45 6.40
CA TRP A 505 8.63 15.52 7.54
C TRP A 505 8.11 14.14 7.16
N ILE A 506 7.10 14.06 6.28
CA ILE A 506 6.59 12.79 5.72
C ILE A 506 7.71 12.08 4.96
N LYS A 507 8.38 12.77 4.02
CA LYS A 507 9.47 12.18 3.23
C LYS A 507 10.66 11.73 4.09
N LYS A 508 10.91 12.43 5.20
CA LYS A 508 11.99 12.09 6.15
C LYS A 508 11.67 10.82 6.96
N ASN A 509 10.43 10.65 7.38
CA ASN A 509 10.03 9.56 8.29
C ASN A 509 9.38 8.35 7.60
N ILE A 510 8.93 8.50 6.35
CA ILE A 510 8.29 7.41 5.59
C ILE A 510 9.18 7.02 4.41
N LYS A 511 9.59 5.75 4.38
CA LYS A 511 10.24 5.17 3.22
C LYS A 511 9.18 4.69 2.21
N PRO A 512 9.40 4.90 0.91
CA PRO A 512 8.50 4.38 -0.11
C PRO A 512 8.48 2.86 -0.04
N LEU A 513 7.29 2.29 0.13
CA LEU A 513 7.08 0.85 0.10
C LEU A 513 7.41 0.33 -1.30
N GLN A 514 8.30 -0.67 -1.39
CA GLN A 514 8.48 -1.41 -2.63
C GLN A 514 7.22 -2.25 -2.86
N SER A 515 6.38 -1.81 -3.80
CA SER A 515 5.29 -2.64 -4.29
C SER A 515 5.87 -3.84 -5.02
N SER A 516 5.33 -5.03 -4.76
CA SER A 516 5.43 -6.12 -5.74
C SER A 516 4.91 -5.57 -7.08
N PRO A 517 5.56 -5.86 -8.23
CA PRO A 517 5.08 -5.39 -9.52
C PRO A 517 3.60 -5.76 -9.66
N ALA A 518 2.74 -4.75 -9.58
CA ALA A 518 1.30 -4.92 -9.71
C ALA A 518 1.02 -5.28 -11.16
N VAL A 519 0.86 -6.57 -11.46
CA VAL A 519 0.21 -6.97 -12.70
C VAL A 519 -1.26 -6.63 -12.52
N VAL A 520 -1.67 -5.57 -13.21
CA VAL A 520 -3.06 -5.19 -13.45
C VAL A 520 -3.84 -6.47 -13.74
N SER A 521 -4.81 -6.76 -12.88
CA SER A 521 -5.78 -7.83 -13.10
C SER A 521 -6.74 -7.42 -14.23
N ASN A 522 -6.22 -7.41 -15.45
CA ASN A 522 -7.05 -7.65 -16.62
C ASN A 522 -7.37 -9.13 -16.57
N THR A 523 -8.42 -9.45 -15.82
CA THR A 523 -9.10 -10.73 -15.92
C THR A 523 -9.75 -10.80 -17.30
N SER A 524 -8.97 -11.20 -18.30
CA SER A 524 -9.49 -12.16 -19.24
C SER A 524 -9.18 -13.51 -18.63
N GLU A 525 -10.18 -14.13 -18.01
CA GLU A 525 -10.19 -15.58 -17.87
C GLU A 525 -9.70 -16.17 -19.20
N PRO A 526 -8.62 -16.96 -19.24
CA PRO A 526 -8.46 -17.85 -20.36
C PRO A 526 -9.58 -18.86 -20.21
N SER A 527 -10.70 -18.57 -20.85
CA SER A 527 -11.80 -19.49 -21.07
C SER A 527 -11.27 -20.68 -21.87
N ALA A 528 -10.70 -21.64 -21.16
CA ALA A 528 -10.37 -22.97 -21.65
C ALA A 528 -10.98 -24.00 -20.69
N HIS A 529 -12.27 -23.82 -20.40
CA HIS A 529 -13.16 -24.85 -19.86
C HIS A 529 -13.43 -25.98 -20.89
N VAL A 530 -12.43 -26.38 -21.69
CA VAL A 530 -12.65 -27.31 -22.82
C VAL A 530 -12.25 -28.76 -22.50
N VAL A 531 -11.55 -29.05 -21.39
CA VAL A 531 -11.07 -30.45 -21.16
C VAL A 531 -11.67 -31.14 -19.93
N ASN A 532 -12.30 -30.44 -18.98
CA ASN A 532 -12.77 -31.07 -17.73
C ASN A 532 -14.27 -31.39 -17.64
N GLN A 533 -14.97 -31.58 -18.77
CA GLN A 533 -16.38 -32.01 -18.76
C GLN A 533 -16.72 -33.26 -19.57
N HIS A 534 -15.74 -34.10 -19.88
CA HIS A 534 -16.05 -35.47 -20.29
C HIS A 534 -15.38 -36.50 -19.39
N LYS A 535 -16.16 -36.90 -18.38
CA LYS A 535 -16.08 -38.19 -17.70
C LYS A 535 -16.47 -39.29 -18.71
N SER A 536 -15.71 -39.44 -19.80
CA SER A 536 -15.83 -40.58 -20.69
C SER A 536 -15.08 -41.75 -20.07
N SER A 537 -15.64 -42.95 -20.24
CA SER A 537 -15.33 -44.18 -19.49
C SER A 537 -13.91 -44.76 -19.66
N ILE A 538 -12.99 -44.05 -20.32
CA ILE A 538 -11.64 -44.53 -20.63
C ILE A 538 -10.66 -43.47 -20.15
N SER A 539 -9.93 -43.76 -19.08
CA SER A 539 -8.89 -42.87 -18.57
C SER A 539 -7.67 -42.87 -19.51
N ALA A 540 -6.90 -41.79 -19.56
CA ALA A 540 -5.68 -41.71 -20.37
C ALA A 540 -4.69 -42.86 -20.06
N TRP A 541 -4.71 -43.36 -18.83
CA TRP A 541 -3.96 -44.53 -18.39
C TRP A 541 -4.42 -45.82 -19.07
N ASP A 542 -5.72 -46.00 -19.27
CA ASP A 542 -6.26 -47.17 -19.97
C ASP A 542 -5.78 -47.20 -21.43
N VAL A 543 -5.72 -46.03 -22.09
CA VAL A 543 -5.20 -45.90 -23.46
C VAL A 543 -3.71 -46.25 -23.50
N ILE A 544 -2.90 -45.72 -22.57
CA ILE A 544 -1.46 -46.02 -22.49
C ILE A 544 -1.23 -47.52 -22.25
N ILE A 545 -1.98 -48.14 -21.34
CA ILE A 545 -1.86 -49.58 -21.05
C ILE A 545 -2.19 -50.41 -22.30
N VAL A 546 -3.30 -50.11 -22.99
CA VAL A 546 -3.65 -50.80 -24.24
C VAL A 546 -2.55 -50.63 -25.28
N LEU A 547 -2.00 -49.42 -25.43
CA LEU A 547 -0.91 -49.14 -26.38
C LEU A 547 0.36 -49.92 -26.05
N LEU A 548 0.74 -49.99 -24.77
CA LEU A 548 1.89 -50.75 -24.31
C LEU A 548 1.70 -52.25 -24.53
N VAL A 549 0.48 -52.77 -24.34
CA VAL A 549 0.15 -54.17 -24.65
C VAL A 549 0.30 -54.43 -26.15
N VAL A 550 -0.25 -53.58 -27.00
CA VAL A 550 -0.13 -53.71 -28.47
C VAL A 550 1.33 -53.64 -28.92
N LEU A 551 2.10 -52.69 -28.38
CA LEU A 551 3.55 -52.60 -28.61
C LEU A 551 4.28 -53.86 -28.14
N GLY A 552 3.94 -54.40 -26.97
CA GLY A 552 4.52 -55.65 -26.45
C GLY A 552 4.27 -56.83 -27.38
N VAL A 553 3.06 -56.91 -27.95
CA VAL A 553 2.72 -57.95 -28.94
C VAL A 553 3.49 -57.75 -30.25
N CYS A 554 3.53 -56.54 -30.79
CA CYS A 554 4.27 -56.24 -32.03
C CYS A 554 5.77 -56.48 -31.89
N THR A 555 6.36 -56.11 -30.75
CA THR A 555 7.78 -56.35 -30.47
C THR A 555 8.09 -57.84 -30.27
N PHE A 556 7.19 -58.60 -29.62
CA PHE A 556 7.32 -60.05 -29.53
C PHE A 556 7.35 -60.72 -30.91
N PHE A 557 6.41 -60.36 -31.81
CA PHE A 557 6.42 -60.87 -33.18
C PHE A 557 7.67 -60.43 -33.96
N GLY A 558 8.15 -59.20 -33.75
CA GLY A 558 9.40 -58.72 -34.33
C GLY A 558 10.63 -59.52 -33.89
N LEU A 559 10.73 -59.88 -32.60
CA LEU A 559 11.81 -60.71 -32.08
C LEU A 559 11.74 -62.16 -32.58
N VAL A 560 10.53 -62.72 -32.70
CA VAL A 560 10.32 -64.04 -33.32
C VAL A 560 10.76 -64.02 -34.79
N TRP A 561 10.44 -62.95 -35.53
CA TRP A 561 10.91 -62.74 -36.89
C TRP A 561 12.43 -62.64 -36.96
N GLU A 562 13.07 -61.91 -36.04
CA GLU A 562 14.53 -61.81 -35.97
C GLU A 562 15.19 -63.16 -35.70
N ALA A 563 14.64 -63.96 -34.79
CA ALA A 563 15.12 -65.31 -34.51
C ALA A 563 14.99 -66.22 -35.76
N TYR A 564 13.85 -66.16 -36.45
CA TYR A 564 13.64 -66.87 -37.70
C TYR A 564 14.65 -66.45 -38.78
N LEU A 565 14.86 -65.15 -38.96
CA LEU A 565 15.75 -64.61 -39.98
C LEU A 565 17.22 -64.97 -39.69
N ARG A 566 17.66 -64.89 -38.42
CA ARG A 566 19.01 -65.32 -38.01
C ARG A 566 19.24 -66.81 -38.27
N LEU A 567 18.25 -67.66 -38.01
CA LEU A 567 18.33 -69.10 -38.33
C LEU A 567 18.38 -69.36 -39.84
N LYS A 568 17.64 -68.59 -40.64
CA LYS A 568 17.67 -68.68 -42.10
C LYS A 568 19.04 -68.27 -42.66
N ILE A 569 19.58 -67.13 -42.21
CA ILE A 569 20.91 -66.63 -42.60
C ILE A 569 22.00 -67.64 -42.20
N GLN A 570 21.99 -68.15 -40.96
CA GLN A 570 22.95 -69.17 -40.53
C GLN A 570 22.87 -70.45 -41.38
N LYS A 571 21.68 -70.87 -41.79
CA LYS A 571 21.49 -72.03 -42.66
C LYS A 571 22.04 -71.79 -44.06
N GLU A 572 21.77 -70.61 -44.64
CA GLU A 572 22.29 -70.21 -45.95
C GLU A 572 23.82 -70.04 -45.95
N ASP A 573 24.39 -69.44 -44.89
CA ASP A 573 25.84 -69.32 -44.71
C ASP A 573 26.51 -70.68 -44.54
N LYS A 574 25.91 -71.59 -43.76
CA LYS A 574 26.42 -72.96 -43.61
C LYS A 574 26.39 -73.73 -44.93
N ILE A 575 25.35 -73.52 -45.77
CA ILE A 575 25.26 -74.10 -47.12
C ILE A 575 26.31 -73.51 -48.06
N LYS A 576 26.51 -72.18 -48.03
CA LYS A 576 27.57 -71.51 -48.82
C LYS A 576 28.96 -71.99 -48.41
N GLN A 577 29.23 -72.07 -47.12
CA GLN A 577 30.52 -72.49 -46.59
C GLN A 577 30.80 -73.98 -46.89
N ASP A 578 29.78 -74.84 -46.89
CA ASP A 578 29.89 -76.23 -47.34
C ASP A 578 30.16 -76.32 -48.86
N MET A 579 29.48 -75.50 -49.68
CA MET A 579 29.77 -75.41 -51.12
C MET A 579 31.19 -74.93 -51.42
N GLU A 580 31.68 -73.91 -50.70
CA GLU A 580 33.05 -73.40 -50.85
C GLU A 580 34.09 -74.45 -50.44
N ARG A 581 33.87 -75.19 -49.34
CA ARG A 581 34.73 -76.31 -48.95
C ARG A 581 34.76 -77.42 -50.00
N ARG A 582 33.61 -77.80 -50.56
CA ARG A 582 33.55 -78.80 -51.65
C ARG A 582 34.28 -78.32 -52.90
N ARG A 583 34.15 -77.05 -53.27
CA ARG A 583 34.85 -76.43 -54.40
C ARG A 583 36.37 -76.41 -54.18
N ALA A 584 36.83 -76.11 -52.96
CA ALA A 584 38.25 -76.15 -52.60
C ALA A 584 38.83 -77.57 -52.64
N CYS A 585 38.10 -78.57 -52.12
CA CYS A 585 38.50 -79.97 -52.17
C CYS A 585 38.60 -80.50 -53.62
N LEU A 586 37.62 -80.17 -54.48
CA LEU A 586 37.66 -80.52 -55.89
C LEU A 586 38.88 -79.92 -56.60
N HIS A 587 39.22 -78.66 -56.31
CA HIS A 587 40.44 -78.04 -56.86
C HIS A 587 41.71 -78.77 -56.42
N GLN A 588 41.77 -79.23 -55.18
CA GLN A 588 42.92 -79.98 -54.67
C GLN A 588 43.08 -81.33 -55.38
N VAL A 589 42.00 -82.10 -55.56
CA VAL A 589 42.02 -83.41 -56.25
C VAL A 589 42.41 -83.25 -57.72
N VAL A 590 41.87 -82.24 -58.41
CA VAL A 590 42.22 -81.96 -59.81
C VAL A 590 43.70 -81.57 -59.96
N LYS A 591 44.23 -80.78 -59.01
CA LYS A 591 45.64 -80.40 -58.99
C LYS A 591 46.55 -81.61 -58.76
N GLU A 592 46.20 -82.46 -57.81
CA GLU A 592 46.95 -83.68 -57.50
C GLU A 592 46.92 -84.67 -58.69
N PHE A 593 45.78 -84.82 -59.35
CA PHE A 593 45.66 -85.60 -60.59
C PHE A 593 46.55 -85.05 -61.71
N TYR A 594 46.55 -83.73 -61.93
CA TYR A 594 47.40 -83.08 -62.92
C TYR A 594 48.89 -83.31 -62.65
N ASP A 595 49.33 -83.14 -61.41
CA ASP A 595 50.72 -83.35 -61.01
C ASP A 595 51.14 -84.83 -61.16
N ASN A 596 50.24 -85.77 -60.85
CA ASN A 596 50.49 -87.21 -60.97
C ASN A 596 50.54 -87.66 -62.46
N CYS A 597 49.69 -87.09 -63.31
CA CYS A 597 49.76 -87.30 -64.76
C CYS A 597 51.07 -86.75 -65.34
N ASN A 598 51.49 -85.55 -64.93
CA ASN A 598 52.70 -84.91 -65.43
C ASN A 598 53.98 -85.66 -64.98
N THR A 599 54.02 -86.11 -63.73
CA THR A 599 55.12 -86.95 -63.24
C THR A 599 55.18 -88.31 -63.94
N THR A 600 54.03 -88.96 -64.17
CA THR A 600 53.95 -90.23 -64.92
C THR A 600 54.41 -90.05 -66.36
N TRP A 601 53.97 -88.99 -67.04
CA TRP A 601 54.44 -88.63 -68.38
C TRP A 601 55.96 -88.40 -68.42
N SER A 602 56.51 -87.66 -67.44
CA SER A 602 57.96 -87.43 -67.35
C SER A 602 58.77 -88.72 -67.12
N LYS A 603 58.21 -89.68 -66.37
CA LYS A 603 58.83 -91.00 -66.13
C LYS A 603 58.82 -91.85 -67.41
N LEU A 604 57.68 -91.90 -68.11
CA LEU A 604 57.55 -92.60 -69.39
C LEU A 604 58.48 -92.02 -70.46
N ARG A 605 58.56 -90.68 -70.54
CA ARG A 605 59.49 -90.00 -71.46
C ARG A 605 60.95 -90.36 -71.17
N ARG A 606 61.37 -90.37 -69.90
CA ARG A 606 62.73 -90.79 -69.50
C ARG A 606 63.00 -92.27 -69.80
N LYS A 607 62.02 -93.15 -69.58
CA LYS A 607 62.14 -94.57 -69.92
C LYS A 607 62.30 -94.77 -71.42
N HIS A 608 61.50 -94.08 -72.23
CA HIS A 608 61.59 -94.13 -73.69
C HIS A 608 62.94 -93.61 -74.22
N VAL A 609 63.48 -92.54 -73.64
CA VAL A 609 64.83 -92.04 -73.99
C VAL A 609 65.91 -93.07 -73.66
N LYS A 610 65.84 -93.73 -72.50
CA LYS A 610 66.79 -94.81 -72.14
C LYS A 610 66.66 -96.03 -73.05
N GLU A 611 65.44 -96.40 -73.44
CA GLU A 611 65.18 -97.48 -74.40
C GLU A 611 65.75 -97.14 -75.79
N LEU A 612 65.62 -95.89 -76.24
CA LEU A 612 66.25 -95.40 -77.47
C LEU A 612 67.78 -95.42 -77.39
N GLU A 613 68.38 -95.02 -76.26
CA GLU A 613 69.83 -95.10 -76.06
C GLU A 613 70.34 -96.55 -76.07
N THR A 614 69.61 -97.48 -75.44
CA THR A 614 69.97 -98.91 -75.48
C THR A 614 69.80 -99.49 -76.88
N PHE A 615 68.78 -99.09 -77.63
CA PHE A 615 68.59 -99.50 -79.03
C PHE A 615 69.71 -98.98 -79.95
N CYS A 616 70.12 -97.71 -79.78
CA CYS A 616 71.26 -97.12 -80.49
C CYS A 616 72.58 -97.81 -80.16
N ASN A 617 72.81 -98.22 -78.90
CA ASN A 617 74.01 -98.92 -78.48
C ASN A 617 74.06 -100.37 -79.01
N LEU A 618 72.92 -101.06 -79.11
CA LEU A 618 72.84 -102.41 -79.71
C LEU A 618 73.09 -102.40 -81.23
N ASN A 619 72.71 -101.31 -81.92
CA ASN A 619 72.94 -101.17 -83.37
C ASN A 619 74.39 -100.82 -83.75
N LYS A 620 75.19 -100.23 -82.84
CA LYS A 620 76.62 -99.98 -83.10
C LYS A 620 77.51 -101.23 -83.01
N GLY A 621 77.02 -102.34 -82.46
CA GLY A 621 77.80 -103.57 -82.25
C GLY A 621 77.70 -104.62 -83.36
N LYS A 622 76.92 -104.42 -84.43
CA LYS A 622 76.60 -105.47 -85.42
C LYS A 622 76.76 -105.10 -86.90
N GLY A 623 77.56 -104.07 -87.22
CA GLY A 623 77.66 -103.55 -88.59
C GLY A 623 79.06 -103.26 -89.11
N SER A 624 80.05 -104.17 -88.94
CA SER A 624 81.24 -104.16 -89.83
C SER A 624 81.98 -105.50 -89.89
N ILE A 625 81.31 -106.56 -90.39
CA ILE A 625 81.97 -107.69 -91.04
C ILE A 625 81.14 -108.11 -92.28
N SER A 626 81.81 -108.11 -93.46
CA SER A 626 81.39 -108.54 -94.81
C SER A 626 80.57 -107.53 -95.65
N LYS A 627 80.70 -107.39 -96.98
CA LYS A 627 81.67 -107.69 -98.06
C LYS A 627 81.01 -107.10 -99.36
N SER A 628 81.84 -106.73 -100.36
CA SER A 628 81.52 -106.22 -101.72
C SER A 628 80.94 -104.82 -101.84
#